data_AF-A0A926PG99-F1
#
_entry.id   AF-A0A926PG99-F1
#
_cell.length_a   1.000
_cell.length_b   1.000
_cell.length_c   1.000
_cell.angle_alpha   90.00
_cell.angle_beta   90.00
_cell.angle_gamma   90.00
#
_symmetry.space_group_name_H-M   'P 1'
#
loop_
_entity.id
_entity.type
_entity.pdbx_description
1 polymer ?
#
loop_
_entity_poly.entity_id
_entity_poly.type
_entity_poly.pdbx_seq_one_letter_code
_entity_poly.pdbx_strand_id
1 'polypeptide(L)'
;MFSLFVVDKRKSPDYQELRGFIPKALSLKFKGVCKGLGRNINAGLEEALEGWIEQQQQLEDSAPSELSVAEEVTAASPAVPTIAYLIEETLSNRDWVLGKLAADAEMSVERINELLEGDRPSDVELQKLAQWLVKPDGEAWEEGELVDIRLAEDLKRRRQQKRSR
;
A
#
# COMPACT_ATOMS: atom_id res chain seq x y z
N MET A 1 10.06 -28.85 -39.22
CA MET A 1 10.65 -27.49 -39.16
C MET A 1 9.62 -26.61 -38.45
N PHE A 2 9.66 -26.52 -37.13
CA PHE A 2 8.64 -25.79 -36.34
C PHE A 2 9.03 -24.32 -36.27
N SER A 3 8.22 -23.48 -36.90
CA SER A 3 8.34 -22.02 -36.84
C SER A 3 7.98 -21.55 -35.43
N LEU A 4 8.97 -21.10 -34.67
CA LEU A 4 8.78 -20.38 -33.41
C LEU A 4 8.17 -19.01 -33.75
N PHE A 5 6.83 -18.95 -33.81
CA PHE A 5 6.13 -17.68 -33.77
C PHE A 5 6.42 -17.05 -32.42
N VAL A 6 7.37 -16.13 -32.37
CA VAL A 6 7.53 -15.21 -31.24
C VAL A 6 6.32 -14.30 -31.30
N VAL A 7 5.26 -14.68 -30.60
CA VAL A 7 4.08 -13.83 -30.39
C VAL A 7 4.58 -12.56 -29.71
N ASP A 8 4.53 -11.45 -30.42
CA ASP A 8 4.83 -10.14 -29.87
C ASP A 8 3.76 -9.82 -28.82
N LYS A 9 4.07 -10.15 -27.56
CA LYS A 9 3.15 -10.01 -26.41
C LYS A 9 2.56 -8.60 -26.32
N ARG A 10 3.28 -7.57 -26.81
CA ARG A 10 2.84 -6.16 -26.81
C ARG A 10 1.64 -5.88 -27.71
N LYS A 11 1.31 -6.79 -28.62
CA LYS A 11 0.15 -6.70 -29.53
C LYS A 11 -1.05 -7.48 -29.00
N SER A 12 -0.93 -8.17 -27.87
CA SER A 12 -2.06 -8.85 -27.25
C SER A 12 -3.04 -7.81 -26.68
N PRO A 13 -4.36 -7.98 -26.85
CA PRO A 13 -5.36 -7.14 -26.19
C PRO A 13 -5.27 -7.21 -24.66
N ASP A 14 -4.70 -8.29 -24.13
CA ASP A 14 -4.53 -8.52 -22.68
C ASP A 14 -3.18 -8.04 -22.15
N TYR A 15 -2.37 -7.38 -22.98
CA TYR A 15 -1.07 -6.87 -22.56
C TYR A 15 -1.22 -5.63 -21.69
N GLN A 16 -0.72 -5.72 -20.46
CA GLN A 16 -0.64 -4.60 -19.55
C GLN A 16 0.82 -4.33 -19.17
N GLU A 17 1.29 -3.10 -19.44
CA GLU A 17 2.64 -2.68 -19.06
C GLU A 17 2.61 -2.12 -17.64
N LEU A 18 3.31 -2.80 -16.71
CA LEU A 18 3.53 -2.29 -15.36
C LEU A 18 4.81 -1.45 -15.34
N ARG A 19 4.70 -0.22 -14.83
CA ARG A 19 5.83 0.68 -14.62
C ARG A 19 5.92 1.01 -13.14
N GLY A 20 7.12 0.88 -12.59
CA GLY A 20 7.37 1.15 -11.18
C GLY A 20 8.84 1.44 -10.93
N PHE A 21 9.10 2.05 -9.77
CA PHE A 21 10.46 2.24 -9.30
C PHE A 21 10.97 0.94 -8.68
N ILE A 22 12.15 0.49 -9.11
CA ILE A 22 12.85 -0.64 -8.49
C ILE A 22 14.19 -0.12 -7.98
N PRO A 23 14.45 -0.20 -6.66
CA PRO A 23 15.74 0.17 -6.09
C PRO A 23 16.90 -0.54 -6.82
N LYS A 24 17.95 0.21 -7.17
CA LYS A 24 19.07 -0.31 -7.97
C LYS A 24 19.70 -1.56 -7.36
N ALA A 25 19.85 -1.60 -6.04
CA ALA A 25 20.41 -2.75 -5.31
C ALA A 25 19.58 -4.02 -5.52
N LEU A 26 18.25 -3.92 -5.46
CA LEU A 26 17.35 -5.04 -5.73
C LEU A 26 17.41 -5.46 -7.20
N SER A 27 17.40 -4.50 -8.12
CA SER A 27 17.49 -4.79 -9.56
C SER A 27 18.78 -5.55 -9.94
N LEU A 28 19.90 -5.24 -9.27
CA LEU A 28 21.19 -5.91 -9.48
C LEU A 28 21.20 -7.34 -8.96
N LYS A 29 20.67 -7.55 -7.74
CA LYS A 29 20.52 -8.89 -7.15
C LYS A 29 19.64 -9.77 -8.03
N PHE A 30 18.47 -9.26 -8.43
CA PHE A 30 17.54 -9.99 -9.28
C PHE A 30 18.16 -10.38 -10.63
N LYS A 31 18.83 -9.44 -11.31
CA LYS A 31 19.57 -9.73 -12.55
C LYS A 31 20.63 -10.81 -12.35
N GLY A 32 21.34 -10.80 -11.22
CA GLY A 32 22.31 -11.82 -10.85
C GLY A 32 21.66 -13.21 -10.73
N VAL A 33 20.51 -13.31 -10.06
CA VAL A 33 19.74 -14.55 -9.92
C VAL A 33 19.25 -15.06 -11.26
N CYS A 34 18.62 -14.22 -12.09
CA CYS A 34 18.16 -14.61 -13.43
C CYS A 34 19.32 -15.11 -14.30
N LYS A 35 20.48 -14.44 -14.24
CA LYS A 35 21.68 -14.84 -14.98
C LYS A 35 22.22 -16.19 -14.48
N GLY A 36 22.22 -16.43 -13.17
CA GLY A 36 22.64 -17.70 -12.59
C GLY A 36 21.74 -18.87 -12.99
N LEU A 37 20.44 -18.62 -13.18
CA LEU A 37 19.46 -19.61 -13.59
C LEU A 37 19.30 -19.73 -15.12
N GLY A 38 20.04 -18.94 -15.91
CA GLY A 38 19.92 -18.90 -17.37
C GLY A 38 18.55 -18.40 -17.85
N ARG A 39 17.80 -17.68 -17.02
CA ARG A 39 16.45 -17.20 -17.31
C ARG A 39 16.47 -15.77 -17.85
N ASN A 40 15.50 -15.45 -18.70
CA ASN A 40 15.25 -14.07 -19.12
C ASN A 40 14.70 -13.28 -17.93
N ILE A 41 15.20 -12.05 -17.73
CA ILE A 41 14.78 -11.13 -16.67
C ILE A 41 13.26 -10.90 -16.68
N ASN A 42 12.67 -10.71 -17.87
CA ASN A 42 11.23 -10.48 -18.01
C ASN A 42 10.43 -11.71 -17.57
N ALA A 43 10.83 -12.90 -18.01
CA ALA A 43 10.17 -14.14 -17.65
C ALA A 43 10.25 -14.42 -16.14
N GLY A 44 11.42 -14.17 -15.53
CA GLY A 44 11.57 -14.31 -14.08
C GLY A 44 10.74 -13.29 -13.28
N LEU A 45 10.47 -12.12 -13.86
CA LEU A 45 9.67 -11.07 -13.21
C LEU A 45 8.18 -11.39 -13.32
N GLU A 46 7.72 -11.90 -14.47
CA GLU A 46 6.36 -12.44 -14.64
C GLU A 46 6.08 -13.56 -13.61
N GLU A 47 6.96 -14.56 -13.50
CA GLU A 47 6.82 -15.68 -12.55
C GLU A 47 6.83 -15.23 -11.08
N ALA A 48 7.70 -14.27 -10.72
CA ALA A 48 7.73 -13.72 -9.37
C ALA A 48 6.45 -12.95 -9.02
N LEU A 49 5.87 -12.23 -9.99
CA LEU A 49 4.60 -11.54 -9.81
C LEU A 49 3.42 -12.51 -9.70
N GLU A 50 3.37 -13.55 -10.53
CA GLU A 50 2.34 -14.59 -10.45
C GLU A 50 2.33 -15.24 -9.06
N GLY A 51 3.49 -15.66 -8.56
CA GLY A 51 3.59 -16.25 -7.22
C GLY A 51 3.20 -15.29 -6.10
N TRP A 52 3.50 -13.99 -6.24
CA TRP A 52 3.06 -12.99 -5.27
C TRP A 52 1.54 -12.80 -5.29
N ILE A 53 0.92 -12.73 -6.47
CA ILE A 53 -0.54 -12.61 -6.62
C ILE A 53 -1.25 -13.84 -6.03
N GLU A 54 -0.77 -15.05 -6.30
CA GLU A 54 -1.34 -16.29 -5.75
C GLU A 54 -1.26 -16.31 -4.22
N GLN A 55 -0.16 -15.83 -3.64
CA GLN A 55 -0.02 -15.72 -2.18
C GLN A 55 -1.01 -14.72 -1.57
N GLN A 56 -1.24 -13.59 -2.23
CA GLN A 56 -2.25 -12.61 -1.77
C GLN A 56 -3.65 -13.20 -1.81
N GLN A 57 -4.00 -13.97 -2.85
CA GLN A 57 -5.30 -14.63 -2.95
C GLN A 57 -5.49 -15.71 -1.87
N GLN A 58 -4.46 -16.49 -1.55
CA GLN A 58 -4.54 -17.50 -0.50
C GLN A 58 -4.69 -16.92 0.92
N LEU A 59 -4.15 -15.71 1.15
CA LEU A 59 -4.32 -14.98 2.42
C LEU A 59 -5.77 -14.49 2.59
N GLU A 60 -6.42 -14.09 1.51
CA GLU A 60 -7.82 -13.67 1.51
C GLU A 60 -8.79 -14.87 1.67
N ASP A 61 -8.48 -16.01 1.05
CA ASP A 61 -9.32 -17.23 1.10
C ASP A 61 -9.21 -18.03 2.41
N SER A 62 -8.20 -17.76 3.24
CA SER A 62 -8.00 -18.44 4.53
C SER A 62 -8.65 -17.72 5.73
N ALA A 63 -9.34 -16.60 5.49
CA ALA A 63 -10.21 -15.98 6.49
C ALA A 63 -11.54 -16.77 6.58
N PRO A 64 -11.96 -17.25 7.77
CA PRO A 64 -13.24 -17.92 7.90
C PRO A 64 -14.38 -16.98 7.50
N SER A 65 -15.12 -17.38 6.48
CA SER A 65 -16.43 -16.83 6.13
C SER A 65 -17.36 -16.85 7.35
N GLU A 66 -17.78 -15.67 7.80
CA GLU A 66 -19.16 -15.48 8.25
C GLU A 66 -19.75 -14.23 7.59
N LEU A 67 -20.85 -14.49 6.87
CA LEU A 67 -21.96 -13.60 6.53
C LEU A 67 -21.89 -12.81 5.21
N SER A 68 -22.28 -13.54 4.17
CA SER A 68 -23.08 -13.08 3.04
C SER A 68 -24.33 -12.28 3.47
N VAL A 69 -24.63 -11.18 2.77
CA VAL A 69 -25.74 -11.03 1.78
C VAL A 69 -26.05 -9.53 1.59
N ALA A 70 -26.24 -9.16 0.32
CA ALA A 70 -26.84 -7.93 -0.23
C ALA A 70 -25.92 -6.71 -0.42
N GLU A 71 -25.28 -6.69 -1.59
CA GLU A 71 -25.60 -5.73 -2.66
C GLU A 71 -25.88 -4.28 -2.24
N GLU A 72 -24.89 -3.39 -2.37
CA GLU A 72 -25.07 -2.16 -3.15
C GLU A 72 -23.73 -1.49 -3.50
N VAL A 73 -23.71 -1.00 -4.74
CA VAL A 73 -22.62 -0.30 -5.42
C VAL A 73 -22.19 0.94 -4.63
N THR A 74 -20.92 1.01 -4.18
CA THR A 74 -20.12 2.24 -4.33
C THR A 74 -18.62 2.00 -4.22
N ALA A 75 -17.93 2.40 -5.28
CA ALA A 75 -16.49 2.34 -5.46
C ALA A 75 -15.66 2.99 -4.33
N ALA A 76 -14.67 2.23 -3.84
CA ALA A 76 -13.36 2.72 -3.43
C ALA A 76 -12.36 1.64 -3.90
N SER A 77 -11.84 1.74 -5.12
CA SER A 77 -10.51 2.30 -5.44
C SER A 77 -9.43 1.85 -4.43
N PRO A 78 -8.34 1.22 -4.90
CA PRO A 78 -7.36 0.55 -4.04
C PRO A 78 -6.89 1.48 -2.94
N ALA A 79 -6.83 0.93 -1.73
CA ALA A 79 -6.60 1.61 -0.46
C ALA A 79 -5.50 2.67 -0.54
N VAL A 80 -5.89 3.94 -0.64
CA VAL A 80 -5.02 5.03 -0.20
C VAL A 80 -5.05 4.96 1.32
N PRO A 81 -3.94 4.63 2.00
CA PRO A 81 -3.91 4.55 3.46
C PRO A 81 -4.31 5.92 4.01
N THR A 82 -5.19 5.95 5.02
CA THR A 82 -5.51 7.18 5.76
C THR A 82 -4.51 7.36 6.90
N ILE A 83 -4.38 8.59 7.43
CA ILE A 83 -3.51 8.84 8.58
C ILE A 83 -3.94 7.99 9.79
N ALA A 84 -5.25 7.86 10.02
CA ALA A 84 -5.79 6.97 11.04
C ALA A 84 -5.32 5.53 10.86
N TYR A 85 -5.42 4.99 9.64
CA TYR A 85 -4.98 3.62 9.33
C TYR A 85 -3.48 3.43 9.60
N LEU A 86 -2.63 4.42 9.28
CA LEU A 86 -1.20 4.34 9.57
C LEU A 86 -0.89 4.31 11.07
N ILE A 87 -1.66 5.07 11.86
CA ILE A 87 -1.55 5.05 13.33
C ILE A 87 -1.97 3.68 13.86
N GLU A 88 -3.10 3.12 13.41
CA GLU A 88 -3.56 1.78 13.81
C GLU A 88 -2.55 0.67 13.45
N GLU A 89 -1.98 0.72 12.26
CA GLU A 89 -0.97 -0.22 11.80
C GLU A 89 0.28 -0.14 12.69
N THR A 90 0.70 1.08 13.05
CA THR A 90 1.84 1.28 13.95
C THR A 90 1.56 0.74 15.35
N LEU A 91 0.35 0.94 15.86
CA LEU A 91 -0.09 0.43 17.17
C LEU A 91 -0.32 -1.09 17.19
N SER A 92 -0.55 -1.69 16.02
CA SER A 92 -0.70 -3.15 15.88
C SER A 92 0.65 -3.88 16.04
N ASN A 93 1.78 -3.17 15.92
CA ASN A 93 3.08 -3.71 16.28
C ASN A 93 3.21 -3.85 17.81
N ARG A 94 3.53 -5.06 18.28
CA ARG A 94 3.63 -5.41 19.72
C ARG A 94 4.56 -4.50 20.55
N ASP A 95 5.50 -3.82 19.91
CA ASP A 95 6.50 -2.96 20.55
C ASP A 95 6.02 -1.50 20.73
N TRP A 96 4.87 -1.15 20.16
CA TRP A 96 4.30 0.19 20.17
C TRP A 96 3.00 0.24 20.96
N VAL A 97 2.92 1.19 21.90
CA VAL A 97 1.74 1.45 22.71
C VAL A 97 1.32 2.90 22.50
N LEU A 98 0.02 3.17 22.50
CA LEU A 98 -0.55 4.49 22.21
C LEU A 98 0.04 5.60 23.10
N GLY A 99 0.30 5.31 24.37
CA GLY A 99 0.98 6.24 25.29
C GLY A 99 2.45 6.52 24.93
N LYS A 100 3.16 5.54 24.34
CA LYS A 100 4.54 5.70 23.89
C LYS A 100 4.57 6.55 22.61
N LEU A 101 3.69 6.26 21.65
CA LEU A 101 3.54 7.08 20.44
C LEU A 101 3.16 8.53 20.78
N ALA A 102 2.25 8.75 21.74
CA ALA A 102 1.88 10.07 22.22
C ALA A 102 3.07 10.83 22.84
N ALA A 103 3.84 10.14 23.70
CA ALA A 103 5.02 10.73 24.32
C ALA A 103 6.09 11.08 23.28
N ASP A 104 6.37 10.17 22.35
CA ASP A 104 7.40 10.31 21.33
C ASP A 104 7.01 11.38 20.28
N ALA A 105 5.75 11.43 19.87
CA ALA A 105 5.23 12.47 18.97
C ALA A 105 5.02 13.83 19.65
N GLU A 106 5.26 13.95 20.96
CA GLU A 106 4.92 15.13 21.77
C GLU A 106 3.46 15.59 21.55
N MET A 107 2.52 14.65 21.62
CA MET A 107 1.08 14.87 21.46
C MET A 107 0.31 14.23 22.62
N SER A 108 -0.90 14.71 22.90
CA SER A 108 -1.74 14.05 23.89
C SER A 108 -2.32 12.75 23.32
N VAL A 109 -2.54 11.78 24.20
CA VAL A 109 -3.23 10.52 23.87
C VAL A 109 -4.62 10.79 23.29
N GLU A 110 -5.32 11.76 23.86
CA GLU A 110 -6.63 12.23 23.39
C GLU A 110 -6.55 12.72 21.95
N ARG A 111 -5.51 13.50 21.62
CA ARG A 111 -5.33 14.02 20.26
C ARG A 111 -5.06 12.90 19.25
N ILE A 112 -4.30 11.88 19.62
CA ILE A 112 -4.08 10.71 18.75
C ILE A 112 -5.40 9.94 18.53
N ASN A 113 -6.24 9.80 19.56
CA ASN A 113 -7.57 9.20 19.40
C ASN A 113 -8.48 10.01 18.48
N GLU A 114 -8.47 11.34 18.56
CA GLU A 114 -9.22 12.19 17.62
C GLU A 114 -8.78 11.95 16.17
N LEU A 115 -7.47 11.79 15.94
CA LEU A 115 -6.93 11.47 14.61
C LEU A 115 -7.36 10.07 14.14
N LEU A 116 -7.43 9.09 15.05
CA LEU A 116 -7.97 7.76 14.76
C LEU A 116 -9.47 7.79 14.41
N GLU A 117 -10.23 8.67 15.06
CA GLU A 117 -11.65 8.92 14.74
C GLU A 117 -11.84 9.67 13.42
N GLY A 118 -10.73 10.05 12.75
CA GLY A 118 -10.74 10.71 11.45
C GLY A 118 -10.86 12.22 11.54
N ASP A 119 -10.46 12.82 12.66
CA ASP A 119 -10.21 14.26 12.71
C ASP A 119 -8.98 14.64 11.87
N ARG A 120 -8.95 15.88 11.41
CA ARG A 120 -7.96 16.35 10.45
C ARG A 120 -6.64 16.72 11.15
N PRO A 121 -5.52 16.05 10.85
CA PRO A 121 -4.21 16.45 11.37
C PRO A 121 -3.71 17.73 10.71
N SER A 122 -3.13 18.59 11.54
CA SER A 122 -2.38 19.78 11.11
C SER A 122 -1.00 19.41 10.56
N ASP A 123 -0.37 20.32 9.82
CA ASP A 123 0.95 20.07 9.21
C ASP A 123 2.03 19.77 10.27
N VAL A 124 1.97 20.46 11.40
CA VAL A 124 2.88 20.23 12.54
C VAL A 124 2.69 18.83 13.13
N GLU A 125 1.45 18.35 13.19
CA GLU A 125 1.14 16.99 13.69
C GLU A 125 1.60 15.93 12.71
N LEU A 126 1.42 16.16 11.40
CA LEU A 126 1.95 15.26 10.37
C LEU A 126 3.47 15.18 10.43
N GLN A 127 4.17 16.31 10.60
CA GLN A 127 5.62 16.33 10.73
C GLN A 127 6.09 15.54 11.96
N LYS A 128 5.39 15.67 13.09
CA LYS A 128 5.67 14.90 14.30
C LYS A 128 5.43 13.41 14.11
N LEU A 129 4.32 13.04 13.47
CA LEU A 129 3.98 11.65 13.20
C LEU A 129 4.89 10.99 12.17
N ALA A 130 5.38 11.72 11.17
CA ALA A 130 6.26 11.22 10.11
C ALA A 130 7.48 10.46 10.65
N GLN A 131 8.07 10.95 11.75
CA GLN A 131 9.26 10.34 12.34
C GLN A 131 8.99 9.03 13.09
N TRP A 132 7.74 8.79 13.49
CA TRP A 132 7.36 7.67 14.36
C TRP A 132 6.47 6.64 13.66
N LEU A 133 5.74 7.05 12.63
CA LEU A 133 5.03 6.14 11.76
C LEU A 133 6.05 5.41 10.89
N VAL A 134 5.97 4.08 10.91
CA VAL A 134 6.86 3.22 10.14
C VAL A 134 6.05 2.54 9.04
N LYS A 135 6.58 2.57 7.83
CA LYS A 135 6.04 1.86 6.67
C LYS A 135 6.24 0.35 6.82
N PRO A 136 5.51 -0.48 6.05
CA PRO A 136 5.68 -1.93 6.07
C PRO A 136 7.10 -2.41 5.70
N ASP A 137 7.88 -1.58 5.01
CA ASP A 137 9.27 -1.84 4.65
C ASP A 137 10.29 -1.46 5.74
N GLY A 138 9.83 -0.88 6.85
CA GLY A 138 10.66 -0.43 7.96
C GLY A 138 11.20 1.00 7.82
N GLU A 139 10.86 1.72 6.75
CA GLU A 139 11.24 3.14 6.58
C GLU A 139 10.25 4.07 7.31
N ALA A 140 10.72 5.21 7.77
CA ALA A 140 9.84 6.25 8.31
C ALA A 140 9.03 6.91 7.18
N TRP A 141 7.83 7.41 7.49
CA TRP A 141 7.06 8.20 6.54
C TRP A 141 7.68 9.58 6.34
N GLU A 142 7.60 10.12 5.12
CA GLU A 142 7.94 11.52 4.89
C GLU A 142 6.74 12.43 5.16
N GLU A 143 7.00 13.64 5.67
CA GLU A 143 5.94 14.65 5.90
C GLU A 143 5.14 14.91 4.62
N GLY A 144 5.83 15.00 3.47
CA GLY A 144 5.18 15.21 2.17
C GLY A 144 4.19 14.10 1.79
N GLU A 145 4.54 12.85 2.09
CA GLU A 145 3.66 11.70 1.82
C GLU A 145 2.42 11.71 2.72
N LEU A 146 2.57 12.07 3.99
CA LEU A 146 1.45 12.20 4.90
C LEU A 146 0.54 13.38 4.51
N VAL A 147 1.11 14.47 4.02
CA VAL A 147 0.34 15.61 3.48
C VAL A 147 -0.45 15.17 2.25
N ASP A 148 0.16 14.42 1.34
CA ASP A 148 -0.51 13.89 0.14
C ASP A 148 -1.66 12.94 0.51
N ILE A 149 -1.46 12.08 1.50
CA ILE A 149 -2.49 11.20 2.06
C ILE A 149 -3.67 12.03 2.61
N ARG A 150 -3.39 13.04 3.44
CA ARG A 150 -4.42 13.92 3.98
C ARG A 150 -5.19 14.64 2.87
N LEU A 151 -4.49 15.15 1.85
CA LEU A 151 -5.11 15.83 0.72
C LEU A 151 -5.99 14.89 -0.10
N ALA A 152 -5.56 13.64 -0.30
CA ALA A 152 -6.35 12.62 -0.96
C ALA A 152 -7.63 12.32 -0.18
N GLU A 153 -7.56 12.25 1.15
CA GLU A 153 -8.72 12.04 2.03
C GLU A 153 -9.68 13.23 1.98
N ASP A 154 -9.18 14.47 2.07
CA ASP A 154 -9.97 15.70 1.93
C ASP A 154 -10.72 15.75 0.58
N LEU A 155 -10.04 15.36 -0.51
CA LEU A 155 -10.65 15.28 -1.85
C LEU A 155 -11.74 14.20 -1.91
N LYS A 156 -11.53 13.06 -1.26
CA LYS A 156 -12.52 11.98 -1.18
C LYS A 156 -13.77 12.43 -0.43
N ARG A 157 -13.62 13.07 0.74
CA ARG A 157 -14.73 13.62 1.53
C ARG A 157 -15.55 14.64 0.73
N ARG A 158 -14.87 15.55 0.01
CA ARG A 158 -15.55 16.52 -0.88
C ARG A 158 -16.32 15.87 -2.02
N ARG A 159 -15.78 14.79 -2.62
CA ARG A 159 -16.47 14.04 -3.68
C ARG A 159 -17.71 13.32 -3.16
N GLN A 160 -17.64 12.72 -1.96
CA GLN A 160 -18.77 12.08 -1.33
C GLN A 160 -19.88 13.08 -0.98
N GLN A 161 -19.52 14.23 -0.39
CA GLN A 161 -20.50 15.27 -0.04
C GLN A 161 -21.22 15.88 -1.27
N LYS A 162 -20.55 15.92 -2.43
CA LYS A 162 -21.16 16.33 -3.70
C LYS A 162 -22.06 15.27 -4.32
N ARG A 163 -21.89 14.00 -3.99
CA ARG A 163 -22.74 12.88 -4.45
C ARG A 163 -23.99 12.70 -3.61
N SER A 164 -23.96 13.14 -2.36
CA SER A 164 -25.10 13.08 -1.42
C SER A 164 -26.02 14.31 -1.50
N ARG A 165 -25.85 15.19 -2.49
CA ARG A 165 -26.71 16.34 -2.79
C ARG A 165 -27.31 16.19 -4.17
#